data_AF-A0A263DZW9-F1
#
_entry.id   AF-A0A263DZW9-F1
#
_cell.length_a   1.000
_cell.length_b   1.000
_cell.length_c   1.000
_cell.angle_alpha   90.00
_cell.angle_beta   90.00
_cell.angle_gamma   90.00
#
_symmetry.space_group_name_H-M   'P 1'
#
loop_
_entity.id
_entity.type
_entity.pdbx_description
1 polymer ?
#
loop_
_entity_poly.entity_id
_entity_poly.type
_entity_poly.pdbx_seq_one_letter_code
_entity_poly.pdbx_strand_id
1 'polypeptide(L)' 'MLDYDEGVAEHHAALLAHTRRSGEPRGAHDLILAATARSAGRTIVTTDARAGFGELPGVEVRIVRP' A
#
# COMPACT_ATOMS: atom_id res chain seq x y z
N MET A 1 14.26 -2.58 9.81
CA MET A 1 12.82 -2.31 9.96
C MET A 1 12.59 -0.89 9.45
N LEU A 2 11.50 -0.62 8.74
CA LEU A 2 11.14 0.75 8.36
C LEU A 2 10.15 1.27 9.39
N ASP A 3 10.43 2.45 9.93
CA ASP A 3 9.56 3.08 10.91
C ASP A 3 8.39 3.78 10.20
N TYR A 4 7.28 3.93 10.92
CA TYR A 4 6.18 4.76 10.46
C TYR A 4 6.48 6.22 10.83
N ASP A 5 7.07 6.94 9.90
CA ASP A 5 7.37 8.36 10.03
C ASP A 5 6.33 9.25 9.34
N GLU A 6 6.56 10.57 9.34
CA GLU A 6 5.67 11.55 8.72
C GLU A 6 5.52 11.34 7.21
N GLY A 7 6.60 10.92 6.51
CA GLY A 7 6.53 10.63 5.08
C GLY A 7 5.62 9.43 4.79
N VAL A 8 5.70 8.38 5.61
CA VAL A 8 4.74 7.27 5.54
C VAL A 8 3.31 7.75 5.81
N ALA A 9 3.11 8.64 6.78
CA ALA A 9 1.79 9.18 7.10
C ALA A 9 1.16 9.97 5.94
N GLU A 10 1.93 10.79 5.24
CA GLU A 10 1.47 11.53 4.05
C GLU A 10 1.05 10.57 2.93
N HIS A 11 1.87 9.55 2.65
CA HIS A 11 1.54 8.53 1.66
C HIS A 11 0.29 7.75 2.05
N HIS A 12 0.13 7.40 3.33
CA HIS A 12 -1.05 6.72 3.85
C HIS A 12 -2.31 7.56 3.67
N ALA A 13 -2.28 8.84 4.03
CA ALA A 13 -3.42 9.75 3.86
C ALA A 13 -3.84 9.84 2.38
N ALA A 14 -2.88 9.93 1.46
CA ALA A 14 -3.15 9.96 0.02
C ALA A 14 -3.83 8.66 -0.48
N LEU A 15 -3.33 7.49 -0.05
CA LEU A 15 -3.90 6.19 -0.41
C LEU A 15 -5.30 6.00 0.19
N LEU A 16 -5.50 6.37 1.45
CA LEU A 16 -6.80 6.34 2.13
C LEU A 16 -7.83 7.23 1.44
N ALA A 17 -7.42 8.43 1.00
CA ALA A 17 -8.30 9.32 0.25
C ALA A 17 -8.66 8.72 -1.12
N HIS A 18 -7.73 8.03 -1.78
CA HIS A 18 -7.98 7.34 -3.04
C HIS A 18 -9.01 6.21 -2.88
N THR A 19 -8.82 5.29 -1.93
CA THR A 19 -9.72 4.14 -1.70
C THR A 19 -11.13 4.57 -1.32
N ARG A 20 -11.26 5.66 -0.55
CA ARG A 20 -12.56 6.26 -0.25
C ARG A 20 -13.26 6.81 -1.50
N ARG A 21 -12.52 7.43 -2.43
CA ARG A 21 -13.09 7.97 -3.68
C ARG A 21 -13.44 6.88 -4.68
N SER A 22 -12.67 5.79 -4.74
CA SER A 22 -12.93 4.68 -5.67
C SER A 22 -14.03 3.74 -5.17
N GLY A 23 -14.46 3.86 -3.92
CA GLY A 23 -15.48 2.98 -3.32
C GLY A 23 -14.95 1.60 -2.97
N GLU A 24 -13.62 1.44 -2.90
CA GLU A 24 -12.94 0.16 -2.81
C GLU A 24 -12.06 0.16 -1.53
N PRO A 25 -12.66 -0.11 -0.35
CA PRO A 25 -11.96 -0.04 0.92
C PRO A 25 -10.87 -1.11 1.02
N ARG A 26 -9.80 -0.76 1.76
CA ARG A 26 -8.67 -1.65 2.05
C ARG A 26 -8.56 -1.88 3.54
N GLY A 27 -7.94 -3.00 3.93
CA GLY A 27 -7.61 -3.24 5.32
C GLY A 27 -6.71 -2.13 5.87
N ALA A 28 -6.89 -1.77 7.14
CA ALA A 28 -6.06 -0.73 7.78
C ALA A 28 -4.57 -1.09 7.73
N HIS A 29 -4.23 -2.37 7.94
CA HIS A 29 -2.85 -2.85 7.83
C HIS A 29 -2.31 -2.83 6.40
N ASP A 30 -3.15 -3.13 5.40
CA ASP A 30 -2.75 -3.10 3.98
C ASP A 30 -2.36 -1.69 3.56
N LEU A 31 -3.13 -0.69 3.98
CA LEU A 31 -2.82 0.71 3.68
C LEU A 31 -1.53 1.18 4.35
N ILE A 32 -1.25 0.75 5.57
CA ILE A 32 0.03 1.03 6.24
C ILE A 32 1.18 0.38 5.47
N LEU A 33 1.06 -0.90 5.10
CA LEU A 33 2.09 -1.61 4.33
C LEU A 33 2.36 -0.92 2.98
N ALA A 34 1.29 -0.55 2.27
CA ALA A 34 1.34 0.13 0.99
C ALA A 34 1.98 1.52 1.09
N ALA A 35 1.64 2.28 2.12
CA ALA A 35 2.23 3.59 2.38
C ALA A 35 3.73 3.49 2.68
N THR A 36 4.13 2.53 3.54
CA THR A 36 5.53 2.30 3.87
C THR A 36 6.34 1.90 2.63
N ALA A 37 5.82 0.98 1.81
CA ALA A 37 6.48 0.56 0.58
C ALA A 37 6.62 1.72 -0.42
N ARG A 38 5.55 2.49 -0.63
CA ARG A 38 5.54 3.66 -1.52
C ARG A 38 6.51 4.74 -1.05
N SER A 39 6.49 5.07 0.25
CA SER A 39 7.38 6.07 0.86
C SER A 39 8.85 5.71 0.66
N ALA A 40 9.19 4.43 0.87
CA ALA A 40 10.56 3.95 0.77
C ALA A 40 10.99 3.54 -0.66
N GLY A 41 10.14 3.73 -1.67
CA GLY A 41 10.41 3.30 -3.05
C GLY A 41 10.65 1.79 -3.19
N ARG A 42 9.90 0.97 -2.45
CA ARG A 42 10.04 -0.50 -2.41
C ARG A 42 8.86 -1.20 -3.08
N THR A 43 9.14 -2.37 -3.66
CA THR A 43 8.11 -3.28 -4.18
C THR A 43 7.57 -4.18 -3.08
N ILE A 44 6.25 -4.26 -2.95
CA ILE A 44 5.58 -5.26 -2.11
C ILE A 44 5.67 -6.61 -2.81
N VAL A 45 6.25 -7.61 -2.12
CA VAL A 45 6.25 -8.99 -2.60
C VAL A 45 5.26 -9.79 -1.76
N THR A 46 4.25 -10.38 -2.39
CA THR A 46 3.18 -11.10 -1.69
C THR A 46 2.72 -12.33 -2.46
N THR A 47 2.25 -13.36 -1.75
CA THR A 47 1.50 -14.47 -2.34
C THR A 47 0.00 -14.17 -2.42
N ASP A 48 -0.49 -13.16 -1.71
CA ASP A 48 -1.89 -12.77 -1.69
C ASP A 48 -2.22 -11.77 -2.79
N ALA A 49 -2.72 -12.27 -3.91
CA ALA A 49 -3.23 -11.44 -5.00
C ALA A 49 -4.51 -10.66 -4.62
N ARG A 50 -5.28 -11.14 -3.64
CA ARG A 50 -6.58 -10.55 -3.26
C ARG A 50 -6.42 -9.25 -2.47
N ALA A 51 -5.26 -9.02 -1.88
CA ALA A 51 -4.94 -7.76 -1.21
C ALA A 51 -4.96 -6.54 -2.15
N GLY A 52 -4.86 -6.74 -3.48
CA GLY A 52 -5.13 -5.70 -4.46
C GLY A 52 -4.17 -4.51 -4.41
N PHE A 53 -2.93 -4.69 -3.93
CA PHE A 53 -1.94 -3.61 -3.80
C PHE A 53 -1.62 -2.91 -5.12
N GLY A 54 -1.69 -3.62 -6.25
CA GLY A 54 -1.43 -3.06 -7.58
C GLY A 54 -2.50 -2.08 -8.07
N GLU A 55 -3.64 -2.02 -7.39
CA GLU A 55 -4.70 -1.04 -7.69
C GLU A 55 -4.47 0.30 -6.97
N LEU A 56 -3.49 0.35 -6.05
CA LEU A 56 -3.15 1.56 -5.31
C LEU A 56 -2.15 2.42 -6.10
N PRO A 57 -2.40 3.73 -6.24
CA PRO A 57 -1.56 4.59 -7.05
C PRO A 57 -0.14 4.74 -6.49
N GLY A 58 0.85 4.46 -7.32
CA GLY A 58 2.27 4.55 -6.98
C GLY A 58 2.75 3.45 -6.03
N VAL A 59 2.02 2.35 -5.91
CA VAL A 59 2.43 1.17 -5.15
C VAL A 59 2.88 0.09 -6.14
N GLU A 60 4.17 -0.26 -6.06
CA GLU A 60 4.73 -1.35 -6.86
C GLU A 60 4.51 -2.69 -6.17
N VAL A 61 3.98 -3.68 -6.89
CA VAL A 61 3.70 -5.02 -6.36
C VAL A 61 4.25 -6.11 -7.27
N ARG A 62 4.76 -7.18 -6.65
CA ARG A 62 5.11 -8.42 -7.33
C ARG A 62 4.43 -9.60 -6.62
N ILE A 63 3.50 -10.22 -7.33
CA ILE A 63 2.83 -11.43 -6.84
C ILE A 63 3.74 -12.61 -7.11
N VAL A 64 4.03 -13.41 -6.08
CA VAL A 64 4.79 -14.65 -6.19
C VAL A 64 3.87 -15.84 -5.95
N ARG A 65 4.02 -16.90 -6.74
CA ARG A 65 3.34 -18.17 -6.46
C ARG A 65 4.20 -18.96 -5.46
N PRO A 66 3.58 -19.61 -4.46
CA PRO A 66 4.30 -20.50 -3.55
C PRO A 66 4.88 -21.70 -4.30
#